data_AF-A0A382SJM0-F1
#
_entry.id   AF-A0A382SJM0-F1
#
_cell.length_a   1.000
_cell.length_b   1.000
_cell.length_c   1.000
_cell.angle_alpha   90.00
_cell.angle_beta   90.00
_cell.angle_gamma   90.00
#
_symmetry.space_group_name_H-M   'P 1'
#
loop_
_entity.id
_entity.type
_entity.pdbx_description
1 polymer ?
#
loop_
_entity_poly.entity_id
_entity_poly.type
_entity_poly.pdbx_seq_one_letter_code
_entity_poly.pdbx_strand_id
1 'polypeptide(L)'
;MKKIKVVELFAGVGGFRIGLEGYPKKENSIYEVVWSNQWEPMTKTQHASDIYVKNFGYKNHSNKDINDIKTSYIPDHDLLVGGFPCQDYSVANTLRLSGGLKGKKGVLWWNIEKIIRQKKDKKPKYLILENVDRLLKSPASQRGRDFAIMLASLSDLGYAVEWRIINAADYGMPQRRRRVFFLAYHKSTDLYKSLVKKTNSWIENDGVLSRSFPVEPVIESIINKITISGSLEELTENFGVHFKKSPFENSGIMWNRKVISHKIFPSFNGKRK
;
A
#
# COMPACT_ATOMS: atom_id res chain seq x y z
N MET A 1 7.80 -19.80 17.37
CA MET A 1 6.99 -19.45 16.17
C MET A 1 7.92 -18.95 15.07
N LYS A 2 7.61 -19.23 13.80
CA LYS A 2 8.37 -18.69 12.66
C LYS A 2 8.12 -17.17 12.57
N LYS A 3 9.18 -16.35 12.56
CA LYS A 3 9.10 -14.89 12.37
C LYS A 3 8.58 -14.58 10.96
N ILE A 4 7.79 -13.51 10.83
CA ILE A 4 7.36 -12.92 9.56
C ILE A 4 8.50 -12.03 9.07
N LYS A 5 9.15 -12.41 7.96
CA LYS A 5 10.23 -11.61 7.37
C LYS A 5 9.66 -10.42 6.63
N VAL A 6 10.21 -9.23 6.91
CA VAL A 6 9.72 -7.95 6.39
C VAL A 6 10.76 -7.27 5.53
N VAL A 7 10.35 -6.81 4.35
CA VAL A 7 11.08 -5.84 3.53
C VAL A 7 10.40 -4.48 3.66
N GLU A 8 11.16 -3.46 4.04
CA GLU A 8 10.68 -2.09 4.21
C GLU A 8 11.23 -1.19 3.09
N LEU A 9 10.38 -0.86 2.11
CA LEU A 9 10.69 0.08 1.05
C LEU A 9 10.32 1.51 1.47
N PHE A 10 11.10 2.48 1.01
CA PHE A 10 10.86 3.91 1.33
C PHE A 10 10.76 4.12 2.84
N ALA A 11 11.73 3.57 3.57
CA ALA A 11 11.67 3.38 5.02
C ALA A 11 11.55 4.69 5.80
N GLY A 12 11.98 5.81 5.22
CA GLY A 12 12.15 7.08 5.92
C GLY A 12 13.03 6.86 7.16
N VAL A 13 12.52 7.28 8.31
CA VAL A 13 13.17 7.07 9.62
C VAL A 13 12.75 5.78 10.33
N GLY A 14 12.02 4.88 9.65
CA GLY A 14 11.65 3.55 10.15
C GLY A 14 10.28 3.44 10.81
N GLY A 15 9.30 4.23 10.35
CA GLY A 15 7.94 4.22 10.93
C GLY A 15 7.26 2.84 10.87
N PHE A 16 7.38 2.11 9.76
CA PHE A 16 6.83 0.75 9.67
C PHE A 16 7.60 -0.21 10.57
N ARG A 17 8.93 -0.14 10.59
CA ARG A 17 9.74 -0.97 11.48
C ARG A 17 9.36 -0.79 12.95
N ILE A 18 9.20 0.44 13.42
CA ILE A 18 8.77 0.71 14.80
C ILE A 18 7.37 0.15 15.05
N GLY A 19 6.45 0.30 14.09
CA GLY A 19 5.08 -0.24 14.20
C GLY A 19 5.03 -1.77 14.30
N LEU A 20 5.93 -2.47 13.61
CA LEU A 20 5.95 -3.93 13.52
C LEU A 20 6.86 -4.59 14.59
N GLU A 21 8.09 -4.10 14.74
CA GLU A 21 9.07 -4.65 15.68
C GLU A 21 8.97 -4.02 17.08
N GLY A 22 8.45 -2.80 17.20
CA GLY A 22 8.59 -1.95 18.39
C GLY A 22 9.95 -1.24 18.46
N TYR A 23 10.08 -0.30 19.39
CA TYR A 23 11.35 0.40 19.67
C TYR A 23 11.56 0.59 21.19
N PRO A 24 12.63 0.02 21.79
CA PRO A 24 13.52 -0.99 21.18
C PRO A 24 12.74 -2.23 20.72
N LYS A 25 13.36 -3.06 19.87
CA LYS A 25 12.70 -4.26 19.31
C LYS A 25 12.13 -5.11 20.44
N LYS A 26 10.82 -5.36 20.39
CA LYS A 26 10.11 -6.17 21.38
C LYS A 26 10.54 -7.63 21.25
N GLU A 27 10.87 -8.25 22.37
CA GLU A 27 11.29 -9.66 22.43
C GLU A 27 10.25 -10.60 21.79
N ASN A 28 8.97 -10.34 22.07
CA ASN A 28 7.83 -11.10 21.55
C ASN A 28 7.35 -10.64 20.17
N SER A 29 8.03 -9.72 19.48
CA SER A 29 7.62 -9.33 18.12
C SER A 29 7.70 -10.52 17.19
N ILE A 30 6.61 -10.80 16.48
CA ILE A 30 6.58 -11.83 15.44
C ILE A 30 7.20 -11.35 14.12
N TYR A 31 7.52 -10.06 14.00
CA TYR A 31 8.08 -9.47 12.80
C TYR A 31 9.60 -9.37 12.87
N GLU A 32 10.23 -9.48 11.71
CA GLU A 32 11.67 -9.30 11.54
C GLU A 32 11.94 -8.51 10.26
N VAL A 33 12.40 -7.26 10.38
CA VAL A 33 12.87 -6.48 9.22
C VAL A 33 14.21 -7.05 8.76
N VAL A 34 14.18 -7.77 7.65
CA VAL A 34 15.35 -8.45 7.08
C VAL A 34 16.08 -7.58 6.06
N TRP A 35 15.42 -6.56 5.51
CA TRP A 35 16.02 -5.59 4.59
C TRP A 35 15.20 -4.31 4.50
N SER A 36 15.87 -3.18 4.32
CA SER A 36 15.23 -1.88 4.16
C SER A 36 15.90 -1.04 3.07
N ASN A 37 15.13 -0.13 2.47
CA ASN A 37 15.62 0.83 1.49
C ASN A 37 15.10 2.24 1.77
N GLN A 38 16.00 3.22 1.73
CA GLN A 38 15.66 4.63 1.80
C GLN A 38 16.61 5.42 0.90
N TRP A 39 16.07 6.33 0.08
CA TRP A 39 16.84 7.22 -0.78
C TRP A 39 16.11 8.55 -0.96
N GLU A 40 16.83 9.65 -0.84
CA GLU A 40 16.34 11.02 -0.96
C GLU A 40 16.98 11.66 -2.20
N PRO A 41 16.34 11.59 -3.38
CA PRO A 41 16.96 11.97 -4.65
C PRO A 41 17.22 13.47 -4.81
N MET A 42 16.55 14.31 -4.02
CA MET A 42 16.66 15.78 -4.11
C MET A 42 17.76 16.36 -3.22
N THR A 43 18.41 15.55 -2.40
CA THR A 43 19.40 16.01 -1.42
C THR A 43 20.68 15.19 -1.53
N LYS A 44 21.84 15.85 -1.38
CA LYS A 44 23.12 15.12 -1.27
C LYS A 44 23.18 14.35 0.04
N THR A 45 22.76 14.98 1.13
CA THR A 45 22.66 14.38 2.46
C THR A 45 21.43 13.48 2.53
N GLN A 46 21.56 12.32 3.16
CA GLN A 46 20.52 11.29 3.26
C GLN A 46 20.02 11.20 4.70
N HIS A 47 19.47 12.30 5.21
CA HIS A 47 19.08 12.45 6.61
C HIS A 47 18.17 11.33 7.12
N ALA A 48 17.19 10.89 6.32
CA ALA A 48 16.29 9.82 6.73
C ALA A 48 17.04 8.49 6.86
N SER A 49 17.95 8.19 5.92
CA SER A 49 18.79 7.00 5.96
C SER A 49 19.77 7.05 7.15
N ASP A 50 20.39 8.20 7.40
CA ASP A 50 21.33 8.38 8.51
C ASP A 50 20.65 8.15 9.86
N ILE A 51 19.44 8.69 10.05
CA ILE A 51 18.63 8.46 11.26
C ILE A 51 18.22 6.98 11.36
N TYR A 52 17.84 6.35 10.26
CA TYR A 52 17.50 4.93 10.24
C TYR A 52 18.68 4.08 10.71
N VAL A 53 19.86 4.29 10.14
CA VAL A 53 21.10 3.57 10.48
C VAL A 53 21.50 3.82 11.93
N LYS A 54 21.35 5.07 12.43
CA LYS A 54 21.62 5.41 13.83
C LYS A 54 20.76 4.59 14.81
N ASN A 55 19.48 4.37 14.48
CA ASN A 55 18.55 3.68 15.37
C ASN A 55 18.55 2.15 15.21
N PHE A 56 18.85 1.64 14.01
CA PHE A 56 18.66 0.22 13.68
C PHE A 56 19.90 -0.50 13.14
N GLY A 57 21.01 0.21 12.97
CA GLY A 57 22.25 -0.29 12.38
C GLY A 57 22.25 -0.27 10.85
N TYR A 58 23.45 -0.37 10.28
CA TYR A 58 23.67 -0.33 8.82
C TYR A 58 23.36 -1.65 8.12
N LYS A 59 23.37 -2.76 8.88
CA LYS A 59 23.22 -4.10 8.32
C LYS A 59 21.87 -4.25 7.63
N ASN A 60 21.89 -4.68 6.37
CA ASN A 60 20.71 -4.86 5.52
C ASN A 60 19.91 -3.57 5.23
N HIS A 61 20.51 -2.39 5.40
CA HIS A 61 19.95 -1.12 4.96
C HIS A 61 20.58 -0.69 3.63
N SER A 62 19.75 -0.34 2.65
CA SER A 62 20.19 0.14 1.34
C SER A 62 19.88 1.63 1.16
N ASN A 63 20.92 2.46 1.20
CA ASN A 63 20.87 3.87 0.84
C ASN A 63 21.17 4.08 -0.65
N LYS A 64 20.31 3.55 -1.52
CA LYS A 64 20.43 3.62 -2.98
C LYS A 64 19.05 3.84 -3.61
N ASP A 65 19.01 4.50 -4.76
CA ASP A 65 17.79 4.62 -5.55
C ASP A 65 17.25 3.21 -5.86
N ILE A 66 15.98 2.96 -5.52
CA ILE A 66 15.34 1.66 -5.72
C ILE A 66 15.30 1.25 -7.21
N ASN A 67 15.33 2.23 -8.12
CA ASN A 67 15.38 1.97 -9.56
C ASN A 67 16.66 1.21 -9.96
N ASP A 68 17.76 1.42 -9.24
CA ASP A 68 19.08 0.84 -9.51
C ASP A 68 19.31 -0.48 -8.78
N ILE A 69 18.39 -0.88 -7.90
CA ILE A 69 18.48 -2.12 -7.14
C ILE A 69 17.87 -3.27 -7.94
N LYS A 70 18.67 -4.29 -8.24
CA LYS A 70 18.15 -5.55 -8.80
C LYS A 70 17.33 -6.29 -7.74
N THR A 71 16.15 -6.79 -8.12
CA THR A 71 15.26 -7.55 -7.22
C THR A 71 15.95 -8.77 -6.59
N SER A 72 16.95 -9.35 -7.25
CA SER A 72 17.75 -10.46 -6.71
C SER A 72 18.54 -10.11 -5.44
N TYR A 73 18.82 -8.82 -5.18
CA TYR A 73 19.46 -8.37 -3.95
C TYR A 73 18.48 -8.16 -2.80
N ILE A 74 17.18 -8.10 -3.09
CA ILE A 74 16.13 -8.00 -2.07
C ILE A 74 15.87 -9.42 -1.57
N PRO A 75 15.99 -9.73 -0.27
CA PRO A 75 15.80 -11.08 0.24
C PRO A 75 14.35 -11.55 0.08
N ASP A 76 14.15 -12.86 0.18
CA ASP A 76 12.80 -13.43 0.24
C ASP A 76 12.13 -13.04 1.56
N HIS A 77 10.86 -12.66 1.50
CA HIS A 77 10.13 -12.06 2.60
C HIS A 77 8.65 -12.43 2.56
N ASP A 78 8.01 -12.42 3.72
CA ASP A 78 6.59 -12.74 3.87
C ASP A 78 5.72 -11.47 3.74
N LEU A 79 6.25 -10.33 4.18
CA LEU A 79 5.58 -9.03 4.21
C LEU A 79 6.45 -7.96 3.53
N LEU A 80 5.88 -7.23 2.58
CA LEU A 80 6.47 -6.01 2.03
C LEU A 80 5.70 -4.81 2.55
N VAL A 81 6.40 -3.81 3.09
CA VAL A 81 5.80 -2.55 3.52
C VAL A 81 6.42 -1.37 2.79
N GLY A 82 5.67 -0.29 2.61
CA GLY A 82 6.26 0.95 2.11
C GLY A 82 5.28 2.11 1.98
N GLY A 83 5.72 3.28 2.42
CA GLY A 83 5.07 4.56 2.20
C GLY A 83 5.69 5.24 1.00
N PHE A 84 5.23 4.91 -0.20
CA PHE A 84 5.90 5.37 -1.41
C PHE A 84 5.52 6.84 -1.73
N PRO A 85 6.48 7.66 -2.19
CA PRO A 85 6.27 9.08 -2.47
C PRO A 85 5.04 9.39 -3.31
N CYS A 86 4.36 10.44 -2.87
CA CYS A 86 3.13 11.00 -3.44
C CYS A 86 3.41 11.90 -4.67
N GLN A 87 4.63 12.38 -4.85
CA GLN A 87 4.91 13.49 -5.78
C GLN A 87 4.85 13.11 -7.28
N ASP A 88 4.88 11.81 -7.60
CA ASP A 88 4.85 11.29 -8.98
C ASP A 88 3.53 10.58 -9.32
N TYR A 89 2.39 11.22 -9.15
CA TYR A 89 1.11 10.51 -9.25
C TYR A 89 0.74 9.94 -10.62
N SER A 90 1.40 10.32 -11.72
CA SER A 90 1.01 9.78 -13.04
C SER A 90 1.57 8.36 -13.28
N VAL A 91 0.98 7.38 -12.58
CA VAL A 91 1.24 5.94 -12.77
C VAL A 91 1.09 5.56 -14.25
N ALA A 92 0.04 6.08 -14.89
CA ALA A 92 -0.30 5.92 -16.30
C ALA A 92 0.78 6.37 -17.29
N ASN A 93 1.33 7.59 -17.12
CA ASN A 93 2.37 8.09 -18.04
C ASN A 93 3.64 7.22 -17.98
N THR A 94 3.94 6.63 -16.82
CA THR A 94 5.07 5.70 -16.70
C THR A 94 4.76 4.34 -17.29
N LEU A 95 3.53 3.83 -17.22
CA LEU A 95 3.18 2.53 -17.82
C LEU A 95 3.53 2.50 -19.32
N ARG A 96 3.11 3.52 -20.07
CA ARG A 96 3.41 3.67 -21.50
C ARG A 96 4.91 3.69 -21.80
N LEU A 97 5.72 4.23 -20.88
CA LEU A 97 7.19 4.27 -21.01
C LEU A 97 7.85 2.96 -20.58
N SER A 98 7.26 2.26 -19.59
CA SER A 98 7.78 1.00 -19.04
C SER A 98 7.60 -0.19 -19.97
N GLY A 99 6.69 -0.11 -20.94
CA GLY A 99 6.42 -1.14 -21.93
C GLY A 99 7.47 -1.28 -23.05
N GLY A 100 8.51 -0.44 -23.11
CA GLY A 100 9.49 -0.57 -24.21
C GLY A 100 10.71 0.35 -24.23
N LEU A 101 10.87 1.33 -23.33
CA LEU A 101 12.01 2.26 -23.39
C LEU A 101 12.86 2.21 -22.11
N LYS A 102 14.09 1.71 -22.26
CA LYS A 102 15.19 1.89 -21.30
C LYS A 102 15.39 3.39 -21.07
N GLY A 103 15.22 3.88 -19.83
CA GLY A 103 15.94 5.07 -19.37
C GLY A 103 15.19 6.24 -18.73
N LYS A 104 13.90 6.15 -18.34
CA LYS A 104 13.29 7.20 -17.51
C LYS A 104 12.81 6.67 -16.15
N LYS A 105 13.19 7.40 -15.09
CA LYS A 105 12.81 7.19 -13.69
C LYS A 105 11.27 7.09 -13.61
N GLY A 106 10.78 5.92 -13.25
CA GLY A 106 9.35 5.64 -13.20
C GLY A 106 8.71 6.04 -11.87
N VAL A 107 7.38 6.15 -11.85
CA VAL A 107 6.62 6.21 -10.58
C VAL A 107 7.04 5.03 -9.71
N LEU A 108 7.40 5.31 -8.45
CA LEU A 108 7.94 4.33 -7.50
C LEU A 108 7.02 3.12 -7.26
N TRP A 109 5.72 3.26 -7.54
CA TRP A 109 4.77 2.15 -7.66
C TRP A 109 5.28 1.00 -8.54
N TRP A 110 5.80 1.32 -9.73
CA TRP A 110 6.26 0.31 -10.68
C TRP A 110 7.50 -0.44 -10.20
N ASN A 111 8.28 0.14 -9.28
CA ASN A 111 9.35 -0.61 -8.61
C ASN A 111 8.78 -1.65 -7.64
N ILE A 112 7.74 -1.30 -6.88
CA ILE A 112 7.03 -2.25 -6.00
C ILE A 112 6.44 -3.40 -6.83
N GLU A 113 5.69 -3.07 -7.89
CA GLU A 113 5.09 -4.05 -8.79
C GLU A 113 6.16 -4.96 -9.43
N LYS A 114 7.25 -4.38 -9.96
CA LYS A 114 8.37 -5.12 -10.56
C LYS A 114 9.00 -6.08 -9.56
N ILE A 115 9.23 -5.65 -8.31
CA ILE A 115 9.80 -6.49 -7.25
C ILE A 115 8.89 -7.70 -7.01
N ILE A 116 7.58 -7.47 -6.84
CA ILE A 116 6.60 -8.55 -6.62
C ILE A 116 6.55 -9.50 -7.82
N ARG A 117 6.48 -8.97 -9.04
CA ARG A 117 6.46 -9.77 -10.28
C ARG A 117 7.70 -10.64 -10.41
N GLN A 118 8.89 -10.06 -10.22
CA GLN A 118 10.17 -10.76 -10.38
C GLN A 118 10.45 -11.80 -9.29
N LYS A 119 9.76 -11.72 -8.15
CA LYS A 119 9.82 -12.75 -7.10
C LYS A 119 9.11 -14.06 -7.47
N LYS A 120 8.30 -14.10 -8.53
CA LYS A 120 7.66 -15.32 -9.06
C LYS A 120 6.91 -16.13 -7.99
N ASP A 121 7.37 -17.33 -7.66
CA ASP A 121 6.84 -18.25 -6.65
C ASP A 121 7.10 -17.76 -5.21
N LYS A 122 8.03 -16.81 -5.04
CA LYS A 122 8.43 -16.21 -3.77
C LYS A 122 7.82 -14.83 -3.52
N LYS A 123 6.72 -14.53 -4.20
CA LYS A 123 5.92 -13.31 -3.95
C LYS A 123 5.60 -13.17 -2.45
N PRO A 124 5.71 -11.97 -1.86
CA PRO A 124 5.34 -11.77 -0.47
C PRO A 124 3.87 -12.12 -0.26
N LYS A 125 3.56 -12.79 0.85
CA LYS A 125 2.19 -13.18 1.17
C LYS A 125 1.30 -11.95 1.45
N TYR A 126 1.92 -10.90 1.99
CA TYR A 126 1.23 -9.71 2.46
C TYR A 126 1.93 -8.44 1.98
N LEU A 127 1.15 -7.40 1.69
CA LEU A 127 1.65 -6.04 1.48
C LEU A 127 0.95 -5.09 2.45
N ILE A 128 1.68 -4.11 2.99
CA ILE A 128 1.09 -2.94 3.69
C ILE A 128 1.66 -1.68 3.05
N LEU A 129 0.81 -0.97 2.32
CA LEU A 129 1.22 0.21 1.57
C LEU A 129 0.49 1.44 2.09
N GLU A 130 1.18 2.56 2.09
CA GLU A 130 0.66 3.85 2.55
C GLU A 130 0.85 4.92 1.47
N ASN A 131 -0.14 5.81 1.37
CA ASN A 131 -0.03 7.03 0.57
C ASN A 131 -0.97 8.12 1.12
N VAL A 132 -0.97 9.31 0.52
CA VAL A 132 -1.94 10.35 0.88
C VAL A 132 -3.35 9.98 0.38
N ASP A 133 -4.36 10.47 1.07
CA ASP A 133 -5.78 10.16 0.78
C ASP A 133 -6.22 10.59 -0.63
N ARG A 134 -5.59 11.62 -1.21
CA ARG A 134 -5.84 12.09 -2.58
C ARG A 134 -5.60 11.01 -3.64
N LEU A 135 -4.79 9.99 -3.36
CA LEU A 135 -4.51 8.88 -4.29
C LEU A 135 -5.80 8.26 -4.84
N LEU A 136 -6.82 8.08 -3.99
CA LEU A 136 -8.11 7.49 -4.40
C LEU A 136 -8.82 8.29 -5.50
N LYS A 137 -8.46 9.56 -5.69
CA LYS A 137 -9.06 10.49 -6.66
C LYS A 137 -8.12 10.85 -7.80
N SER A 138 -6.93 10.27 -7.84
CA SER A 138 -5.86 10.63 -8.77
C SER A 138 -6.05 10.00 -10.15
N PRO A 139 -5.64 10.68 -11.25
CA PRO A 139 -5.26 12.09 -11.29
C PRO A 139 -6.49 13.01 -11.26
N ALA A 140 -6.24 14.32 -11.14
CA ALA A 140 -7.33 15.30 -11.17
C ALA A 140 -8.10 15.31 -12.51
N SER A 141 -7.43 14.98 -13.61
CA SER A 141 -8.00 14.95 -14.96
C SER A 141 -8.79 13.68 -15.29
N GLN A 142 -8.59 12.58 -14.56
CA GLN A 142 -9.26 11.29 -14.78
C GLN A 142 -9.52 10.61 -13.42
N ARG A 143 -10.69 10.83 -12.83
CA ARG A 143 -10.90 10.58 -11.40
C ARG A 143 -10.79 9.08 -11.05
N GLY A 144 -9.79 8.74 -10.23
CA GLY A 144 -9.59 7.41 -9.66
C GLY A 144 -8.73 6.47 -10.52
N ARG A 145 -8.32 6.90 -11.73
CA ARG A 145 -7.53 6.07 -12.65
C ARG A 145 -6.26 5.50 -12.03
N ASP A 146 -5.44 6.33 -11.38
CA ASP A 146 -4.13 5.85 -10.88
C ASP A 146 -4.32 4.77 -9.81
N PHE A 147 -5.32 4.94 -8.93
CA PHE A 147 -5.66 3.92 -7.95
C PHE A 147 -6.25 2.65 -8.60
N ALA A 148 -7.08 2.80 -9.64
CA ALA A 148 -7.59 1.66 -10.40
C ALA A 148 -6.46 0.84 -11.06
N ILE A 149 -5.43 1.49 -11.61
CA ILE A 149 -4.25 0.83 -12.16
C ILE A 149 -3.47 0.07 -11.08
N MET A 150 -3.31 0.66 -9.88
CA MET A 150 -2.65 -0.02 -8.75
C MET A 150 -3.45 -1.25 -8.31
N LEU A 151 -4.77 -1.15 -8.17
CA LEU A 151 -5.64 -2.27 -7.84
C LEU A 151 -5.60 -3.37 -8.92
N ALA A 152 -5.69 -2.97 -10.18
CA ALA A 152 -5.61 -3.86 -11.34
C ALA A 152 -4.30 -4.65 -11.36
N SER A 153 -3.16 -3.96 -11.25
CA SER A 153 -1.83 -4.60 -11.25
C SER A 153 -1.62 -5.53 -10.06
N LEU A 154 -2.12 -5.18 -8.86
CA LEU A 154 -2.11 -6.11 -7.71
C LEU A 154 -3.00 -7.34 -7.96
N SER A 155 -4.19 -7.15 -8.54
CA SER A 155 -5.07 -8.26 -8.91
C SER A 155 -4.39 -9.21 -9.89
N ASP A 156 -3.70 -8.69 -10.91
CA ASP A 156 -2.98 -9.50 -11.91
C ASP A 156 -1.82 -10.27 -11.30
N LEU A 157 -1.20 -9.70 -10.27
CA LEU A 157 -0.16 -10.38 -9.49
C LEU A 157 -0.72 -11.43 -8.51
N GLY A 158 -2.05 -11.52 -8.38
CA GLY A 158 -2.75 -12.54 -7.59
C GLY A 158 -3.14 -12.08 -6.18
N TYR A 159 -3.31 -10.77 -5.96
CA TYR A 159 -3.68 -10.21 -4.66
C TYR A 159 -5.13 -9.76 -4.61
N ALA A 160 -5.78 -9.98 -3.46
CA ALA A 160 -6.94 -9.20 -3.03
C ALA A 160 -6.44 -8.01 -2.19
N VAL A 161 -7.21 -6.93 -2.17
CA VAL A 161 -6.83 -5.69 -1.48
C VAL A 161 -7.97 -5.24 -0.58
N GLU A 162 -7.65 -4.75 0.62
CA GLU A 162 -8.52 -3.87 1.39
C GLU A 162 -7.85 -2.50 1.53
N TRP A 163 -8.63 -1.42 1.63
CA TRP A 163 -8.09 -0.10 1.92
C TRP A 163 -8.97 0.71 2.85
N ARG A 164 -8.34 1.69 3.51
CA ARG A 164 -8.99 2.67 4.38
C ARG A 164 -8.22 3.97 4.42
N ILE A 165 -8.93 5.10 4.36
CA ILE A 165 -8.37 6.39 4.80
C ILE A 165 -8.47 6.45 6.32
N ILE A 166 -7.32 6.60 6.97
CA ILE A 166 -7.20 6.74 8.42
C ILE A 166 -6.70 8.15 8.72
N ASN A 167 -7.40 8.86 9.60
CA ASN A 167 -6.94 10.11 10.19
C ASN A 167 -6.42 9.82 11.59
N ALA A 168 -5.17 10.14 11.89
CA ALA A 168 -4.61 9.88 13.23
C ALA A 168 -5.43 10.56 14.35
N ALA A 169 -6.00 11.75 14.10
CA ALA A 169 -6.85 12.46 15.06
C ALA A 169 -8.17 11.74 15.39
N ASP A 170 -8.71 10.95 14.45
CA ASP A 170 -9.95 10.22 14.69
C ASP A 170 -9.73 9.04 15.65
N TYR A 171 -8.47 8.63 15.85
CA TYR A 171 -8.06 7.50 16.68
C TYR A 171 -7.10 7.92 17.82
N GLY A 172 -7.31 9.12 18.35
CA GLY A 172 -6.73 9.56 19.62
C GLY A 172 -5.34 10.16 19.58
N MET A 173 -4.80 10.51 18.40
CA MET A 173 -3.52 11.22 18.28
C MET A 173 -3.73 12.73 18.05
N PRO A 174 -2.88 13.62 18.59
CA PRO A 174 -3.03 15.08 18.46
C PRO A 174 -2.53 15.59 17.10
N GLN A 175 -2.88 14.92 16.00
CA GLN A 175 -2.44 15.28 14.66
C GLN A 175 -3.48 14.95 13.60
N ARG A 176 -3.91 15.97 12.84
CA ARG A 176 -4.69 15.76 11.62
C ARG A 176 -3.81 15.23 10.51
N ARG A 177 -3.69 13.90 10.42
CA ARG A 177 -2.89 13.20 9.40
C ARG A 177 -3.74 12.13 8.75
N ARG A 178 -4.29 12.46 7.57
CA ARG A 178 -5.09 11.57 6.74
C ARG A 178 -4.22 10.84 5.73
N ARG A 179 -4.28 9.52 5.73
CA ARG A 179 -3.52 8.64 4.84
C ARG A 179 -4.37 7.46 4.40
N VAL A 180 -4.23 7.03 3.16
CA VAL A 180 -4.78 5.77 2.71
C VAL A 180 -3.78 4.67 3.02
N PHE A 181 -4.24 3.67 3.74
CA PHE A 181 -3.54 2.40 3.89
C PHE A 181 -4.27 1.37 3.06
N PHE A 182 -3.52 0.56 2.31
CA PHE A 182 -4.08 -0.58 1.61
C PHE A 182 -3.23 -1.81 1.85
N LEU A 183 -3.92 -2.86 2.28
CA LEU A 183 -3.36 -4.15 2.64
C LEU A 183 -3.69 -5.12 1.52
N ALA A 184 -2.68 -5.83 1.04
CA ALA A 184 -2.86 -6.82 -0.02
C ALA A 184 -2.55 -8.23 0.47
N TYR A 185 -3.39 -9.18 0.08
CA TYR A 185 -3.33 -10.59 0.47
C TYR A 185 -3.13 -11.44 -0.78
N HIS A 186 -2.03 -12.19 -0.86
CA HIS A 186 -1.82 -13.10 -2.00
C HIS A 186 -2.83 -14.26 -1.95
N LYS A 187 -3.27 -14.75 -3.11
CA LYS A 187 -4.25 -15.86 -3.24
C LYS A 187 -3.91 -17.14 -2.48
N SER A 188 -2.62 -17.35 -2.15
CA SER A 188 -2.15 -18.47 -1.35
C SER A 188 -2.43 -18.34 0.15
N THR A 189 -2.92 -17.19 0.62
CA THR A 189 -3.14 -16.90 2.04
C THR A 189 -4.57 -17.14 2.48
N ASP A 190 -4.78 -17.45 3.76
CA ASP A 190 -6.15 -17.61 4.29
C ASP A 190 -6.89 -16.28 4.40
N LEU A 191 -6.17 -15.15 4.60
CA LEU A 191 -6.78 -13.82 4.57
C LEU A 191 -7.40 -13.51 3.21
N TYR A 192 -6.75 -13.89 2.10
CA TYR A 192 -7.36 -13.78 0.76
C TYR A 192 -8.67 -14.57 0.69
N LYS A 193 -8.64 -15.85 1.10
CA LYS A 193 -9.82 -16.72 1.04
C LYS A 193 -10.96 -16.17 1.91
N SER A 194 -10.65 -15.65 3.09
CA SER A 194 -11.64 -15.06 3.99
C SER A 194 -12.22 -13.76 3.44
N LEU A 195 -11.39 -12.88 2.85
CA LEU A 195 -11.87 -11.65 2.21
C LEU A 195 -12.87 -11.96 1.10
N VAL A 196 -12.56 -12.92 0.23
CA VAL A 196 -13.44 -13.33 -0.88
C VAL A 196 -14.76 -13.95 -0.37
N LYS A 197 -14.74 -14.64 0.78
CA LYS A 197 -15.94 -15.24 1.37
C LYS A 197 -16.81 -14.25 2.15
N LYS A 198 -16.19 -13.22 2.75
CA LYS A 198 -16.83 -12.29 3.69
C LYS A 198 -16.88 -10.85 3.16
N THR A 199 -17.06 -10.68 1.86
CA THR A 199 -16.95 -9.37 1.20
C THR A 199 -17.87 -8.30 1.81
N ASN A 200 -19.08 -8.67 2.24
CA ASN A 200 -20.05 -7.75 2.83
C ASN A 200 -19.61 -7.23 4.22
N SER A 201 -19.02 -8.09 5.05
CA SER A 201 -18.67 -7.76 6.44
C SER A 201 -17.18 -7.43 6.63
N TRP A 202 -16.34 -7.64 5.61
CA TRP A 202 -14.90 -7.38 5.66
C TRP A 202 -14.59 -5.93 6.02
N ILE A 203 -15.24 -5.00 5.32
CA ILE A 203 -14.98 -3.57 5.52
C ILE A 203 -15.43 -3.13 6.91
N GLU A 204 -16.47 -3.73 7.47
CA GLU A 204 -17.01 -3.29 8.76
C GLU A 204 -16.27 -3.92 9.95
N ASN A 205 -16.09 -5.25 9.92
CA ASN A 205 -15.75 -6.01 11.13
C ASN A 205 -14.70 -7.12 10.93
N ASP A 206 -14.69 -7.79 9.77
CA ASP A 206 -13.86 -9.00 9.57
C ASP A 206 -12.43 -8.71 9.05
N GLY A 207 -12.21 -7.54 8.46
CA GLY A 207 -10.93 -7.12 7.89
C GLY A 207 -9.87 -6.76 8.92
N VAL A 208 -8.63 -6.66 8.46
CA VAL A 208 -7.52 -6.27 9.34
C VAL A 208 -7.66 -4.80 9.73
N LEU A 209 -8.04 -3.94 8.79
CA LEU A 209 -8.22 -2.51 9.05
C LEU A 209 -9.46 -2.25 9.91
N SER A 210 -10.56 -2.97 9.72
CA SER A 210 -11.77 -2.84 10.54
C SER A 210 -11.55 -3.20 12.00
N ARG A 211 -10.88 -4.32 12.27
CA ARG A 211 -10.53 -4.70 13.65
C ARG A 211 -9.58 -3.73 14.33
N SER A 212 -8.71 -3.07 13.57
CA SER A 212 -7.70 -2.16 14.10
C SER A 212 -8.20 -0.71 14.24
N PHE A 213 -9.11 -0.31 13.36
CA PHE A 213 -9.63 1.06 13.24
C PHE A 213 -11.15 0.99 13.17
N PRO A 214 -11.84 0.80 14.31
CA PRO A 214 -13.28 0.61 14.34
C PRO A 214 -14.05 1.78 13.71
N VAL A 215 -15.25 1.47 13.23
CA VAL A 215 -16.13 2.38 12.49
C VAL A 215 -17.53 2.30 13.04
N GLU A 216 -18.31 3.36 12.84
CA GLU A 216 -19.74 3.34 13.14
C GLU A 216 -20.45 2.31 12.25
N PRO A 217 -21.52 1.66 12.76
CA PRO A 217 -22.35 0.77 11.95
C PRO A 217 -22.83 1.45 10.67
N VAL A 218 -22.76 0.73 9.56
CA VAL A 218 -23.12 1.27 8.25
C VAL A 218 -24.62 1.13 8.05
N ILE A 219 -25.37 2.15 8.47
CA ILE A 219 -26.85 2.11 8.49
C ILE A 219 -27.44 2.34 7.07
N GLU A 220 -26.83 3.23 6.28
CA GLU A 220 -27.16 3.46 4.87
C GLU A 220 -25.90 3.95 4.16
N SER A 221 -25.20 3.08 3.41
CA SER A 221 -24.08 3.53 2.59
C SER A 221 -24.38 3.47 1.11
N ILE A 222 -23.95 4.50 0.39
CA ILE A 222 -23.72 4.41 -1.04
C ILE A 222 -22.61 3.38 -1.22
N ILE A 223 -23.01 2.17 -1.63
CA ILE A 223 -22.09 1.09 -1.98
C ILE A 223 -21.77 1.22 -3.46
N ASN A 224 -20.56 1.65 -3.77
CA ASN A 224 -20.04 1.63 -5.13
C ASN A 224 -19.53 0.22 -5.43
N LYS A 225 -20.16 -0.44 -6.40
CA LYS A 225 -19.69 -1.71 -6.95
C LYS A 225 -19.24 -1.48 -8.38
N ILE A 226 -17.96 -1.74 -8.66
CA ILE A 226 -17.40 -1.62 -10.02
C ILE A 226 -16.55 -2.85 -10.34
N THR A 227 -16.36 -3.10 -11.63
CA THR A 227 -15.36 -4.05 -12.11
C THR A 227 -14.31 -3.27 -12.90
N ILE A 228 -13.04 -3.45 -12.55
CA ILE A 228 -11.91 -2.83 -13.25
C ILE A 228 -11.53 -3.72 -14.45
N SER A 229 -12.24 -3.53 -15.56
CA SER A 229 -12.06 -4.29 -16.79
C SER A 229 -10.96 -3.71 -17.69
N GLY A 230 -10.36 -4.57 -18.52
CA GLY A 230 -9.36 -4.17 -19.51
C GLY A 230 -7.91 -4.31 -19.05
N SER A 231 -7.00 -4.14 -20.00
CA SER A 231 -5.55 -4.12 -19.78
C SER A 231 -5.13 -2.88 -18.98
N LEU A 232 -3.90 -2.87 -18.45
CA LEU A 232 -3.39 -1.70 -17.73
C LEU A 232 -3.26 -0.48 -18.66
N GLU A 233 -3.01 -0.72 -19.94
CA GLU A 233 -2.95 0.28 -21.01
C GLU A 233 -4.34 0.86 -21.30
N GLU A 234 -5.36 0.00 -21.44
CA GLU A 234 -6.75 0.43 -21.63
C GLU A 234 -7.26 1.25 -20.43
N LEU A 235 -6.92 0.82 -19.20
CA LEU A 235 -7.26 1.57 -17.99
C LEU A 235 -6.57 2.94 -17.95
N THR A 236 -5.33 3.01 -18.43
CA THR A 236 -4.56 4.26 -18.51
C THR A 236 -5.23 5.29 -19.42
N GLU A 237 -5.86 4.82 -20.49
CA GLU A 237 -6.50 5.69 -21.49
C GLU A 237 -7.96 6.02 -21.12
N ASN A 238 -8.70 5.04 -20.59
CA ASN A 238 -10.16 5.11 -20.54
C ASN A 238 -10.74 5.18 -19.12
N PHE A 239 -10.05 4.71 -18.09
CA PHE A 239 -10.66 4.64 -16.76
C PHE A 239 -10.85 6.04 -16.17
N GLY A 240 -12.10 6.37 -15.86
CA GLY A 240 -12.45 7.62 -15.21
C GLY A 240 -12.52 8.85 -16.11
N VAL A 241 -12.43 8.68 -17.45
CA VAL A 241 -12.58 9.77 -18.43
C VAL A 241 -13.93 10.48 -18.29
N HIS A 242 -15.02 9.73 -18.06
CA HIS A 242 -16.37 10.28 -17.92
C HIS A 242 -16.83 10.43 -16.47
N PHE A 243 -15.95 10.18 -15.50
CA PHE A 243 -16.32 10.19 -14.09
C PHE A 243 -16.27 11.61 -13.51
N LYS A 244 -17.43 12.11 -13.06
CA LYS A 244 -17.49 13.38 -12.30
C LYS A 244 -16.78 13.29 -10.94
N LYS A 245 -16.79 12.10 -10.33
CA LYS A 245 -16.16 11.79 -9.03
C LYS A 245 -15.50 10.42 -9.11
N SER A 246 -14.46 10.21 -8.31
CA SER A 246 -13.84 8.89 -8.18
C SER A 246 -14.88 7.88 -7.67
N PRO A 247 -14.90 6.64 -8.19
CA PRO A 247 -15.75 5.57 -7.66
C PRO A 247 -15.24 4.99 -6.34
N PHE A 248 -14.02 5.35 -5.92
CA PHE A 248 -13.39 4.86 -4.69
C PHE A 248 -13.70 5.79 -3.52
N GLU A 249 -14.46 5.27 -2.56
CA GLU A 249 -14.74 5.89 -1.26
C GLU A 249 -13.59 5.65 -0.28
N ASN A 250 -13.72 6.22 0.93
CA ASN A 250 -12.68 6.18 1.96
C ASN A 250 -12.39 4.78 2.53
N SER A 251 -13.17 3.76 2.17
CA SER A 251 -12.88 2.37 2.47
C SER A 251 -13.37 1.46 1.34
N GLY A 252 -12.72 0.30 1.18
CA GLY A 252 -13.17 -0.68 0.21
C GLY A 252 -12.32 -1.93 0.17
N ILE A 253 -12.75 -2.86 -0.66
CA ILE A 253 -12.05 -4.09 -0.99
C ILE A 253 -12.05 -4.33 -2.49
N MET A 254 -11.05 -5.06 -2.96
CA MET A 254 -10.95 -5.57 -4.31
C MET A 254 -10.53 -7.03 -4.31
N TRP A 255 -11.18 -7.85 -5.15
CA TRP A 255 -10.76 -9.21 -5.45
C TRP A 255 -11.10 -9.53 -6.91
N ASN A 256 -10.18 -10.15 -7.65
CA ASN A 256 -10.38 -10.49 -9.07
C ASN A 256 -10.96 -9.31 -9.90
N ARG A 257 -10.34 -8.13 -9.78
CA ARG A 257 -10.80 -6.87 -10.40
C ARG A 257 -12.19 -6.37 -9.98
N LYS A 258 -12.95 -7.09 -9.15
CA LYS A 258 -14.23 -6.64 -8.58
C LYS A 258 -13.96 -5.78 -7.37
N VAL A 259 -14.64 -4.65 -7.29
CA VAL A 259 -14.46 -3.66 -6.23
C VAL A 259 -15.79 -3.43 -5.52
N ILE A 260 -15.73 -3.41 -4.19
CA ILE A 260 -16.76 -2.83 -3.32
C ILE A 260 -16.11 -1.69 -2.56
N SER A 261 -16.70 -0.50 -2.60
CA SER A 261 -16.24 0.65 -1.84
C SER A 261 -17.43 1.40 -1.26
N HIS A 262 -17.30 1.84 -0.01
CA HIS A 262 -18.34 2.65 0.62
C HIS A 262 -17.71 3.60 1.63
N LYS A 263 -18.48 4.64 1.95
CA LYS A 263 -18.09 5.63 2.94
C LYS A 263 -18.27 5.05 4.35
N ILE A 264 -17.26 5.20 5.18
CA ILE A 264 -17.26 4.85 6.61
C ILE A 264 -16.95 6.07 7.47
N PHE A 265 -17.35 5.99 8.74
CA PHE A 265 -17.04 7.00 9.76
C PHE A 265 -16.31 6.32 10.92
N PRO A 266 -15.24 6.93 11.44
CA PRO A 266 -14.47 6.35 12.53
C PRO A 266 -15.30 6.27 13.82
N SER A 267 -15.13 5.17 14.57
CA SER A 267 -15.68 5.01 15.92
C SER A 267 -14.54 4.70 16.87
N PHE A 268 -14.23 5.63 17.78
CA PHE A 268 -13.12 5.45 18.72
C PHE A 268 -13.46 6.04 20.09
N ASN A 269 -13.60 5.14 21.06
CA ASN A 269 -13.92 5.45 22.45
C ASN A 269 -12.70 5.36 23.38
N GLY A 270 -11.49 5.25 22.82
CA GLY A 270 -10.25 5.21 23.60
C GLY A 270 -9.78 6.59 24.07
N LYS A 271 -8.70 6.60 24.85
CA LYS A 271 -8.08 7.85 25.33
C LYS A 271 -7.57 8.69 24.16
N ARG A 272 -7.90 9.98 24.17
CA ARG A 272 -7.37 10.98 23.22
C ARG A 272 -6.17 11.67 23.87
N LYS A 273 -5.07 11.76 23.14
CA LYS A 273 -3.84 12.45 23.54
C LYS A 273 -3.85 13.89 23.05
#